data_AF-A0A1M4UYB3-F1
#
_entry.id   AF-A0A1M4UYB3-F1
#
_cell.length_a   1.000
_cell.length_b   1.000
_cell.length_c   1.000
_cell.angle_alpha   90.00
_cell.angle_beta   90.00
_cell.angle_gamma   90.00
#
_symmetry.space_group_name_H-M   'P 1'
#
loop_
_entity.id
_entity.type
_entity.pdbx_description
1 polymer ?
#
loop_
_entity_poly.entity_id
_entity_poly.type
_entity_poly.pdbx_seq_one_letter_code
_entity_poly.pdbx_strand_id
1 'polypeptide(L)'
;MKGCVFDIQRFSIHDGPGIRTTVFLKGCPLNCRWCCNPESINLLPELMFNPELCIGCGFCVEVCEVGASSIKGFDRSRCTGCGKCADRCYAEAKYVKGRYMEPKDVLEKVLKDVSFYKRTNGGVTFSGGEPLLQIDFLEEVLNLCQTKNLSSAIETCGYVPWKNFERIAHLVEVFLFDIKSTNNIKHIEYTGVGCERIMENCERLTKIAKRLVIRVPVIPGFNYSLDDITQIIRFAEKIGVREVNFLPYHRFAESKYSYMGLEYWNPSVERLDDSLLKEFIDKIETFIKVKIGG
;
A
#
# COMPACT_ATOMS: atom_id res chain seq x y z
N MET A 1 20.16 -9.91 -2.85
CA MET A 1 19.53 -8.81 -3.63
C MET A 1 18.73 -8.00 -2.64
N LYS A 2 18.86 -6.67 -2.68
CA LYS A 2 18.18 -5.78 -1.73
C LYS A 2 16.83 -5.33 -2.26
N GLY A 3 15.89 -5.13 -1.33
CA GLY A 3 14.62 -4.47 -1.58
C GLY A 3 14.54 -3.14 -0.85
N CYS A 4 13.80 -2.18 -1.41
CA CYS A 4 13.54 -0.88 -0.80
C CYS A 4 12.25 -0.95 0.04
N VAL A 5 12.42 -0.98 1.36
CA VAL A 5 11.34 -1.04 2.36
C VAL A 5 11.22 0.32 3.03
N PHE A 6 10.03 0.94 3.03
CA PHE A 6 9.85 2.27 3.65
C PHE A 6 9.28 2.22 5.06
N ASP A 7 8.64 1.12 5.45
CA ASP A 7 8.15 0.93 6.80
C ASP A 7 7.97 -0.55 7.16
N ILE A 8 8.00 -0.84 8.46
CA ILE A 8 7.62 -2.16 9.01
C ILE A 8 6.73 -1.90 10.22
N GLN A 9 5.43 -2.05 10.03
CA GLN A 9 4.43 -1.83 11.07
C GLN A 9 4.10 -3.15 11.76
N ARG A 10 4.22 -3.16 13.09
CA ARG A 10 3.90 -4.31 13.92
C ARG A 10 2.46 -4.17 14.43
N PHE A 11 1.82 -5.30 14.71
CA PHE A 11 0.48 -5.36 15.29
C PHE A 11 -0.66 -4.84 14.39
N SER A 12 -0.53 -4.97 13.08
CA SER A 12 -1.61 -4.67 12.13
C SER A 12 -2.76 -5.68 12.25
N ILE A 13 -4.00 -5.19 12.25
CA ILE A 13 -5.22 -6.01 12.35
C ILE A 13 -6.10 -5.96 11.10
N HIS A 14 -5.86 -5.00 10.20
CA HIS A 14 -6.64 -4.76 8.98
C HIS A 14 -5.93 -5.24 7.69
N ASP A 15 -4.72 -5.79 7.85
CA ASP A 15 -3.83 -6.15 6.74
C ASP A 15 -3.83 -7.67 6.48
N GLY A 16 -4.91 -8.34 6.86
CA GLY A 16 -5.12 -9.78 6.69
C GLY A 16 -5.58 -10.50 7.96
N PRO A 17 -5.69 -11.84 7.94
CA PRO A 17 -6.13 -12.62 9.08
C PRO A 17 -5.14 -12.55 10.25
N GLY A 18 -5.70 -12.41 11.47
CA GLY A 18 -4.95 -12.38 12.72
C GLY A 18 -4.12 -11.10 12.89
N ILE A 19 -3.25 -11.10 13.91
CA ILE A 19 -2.28 -10.02 14.10
C ILE A 19 -1.13 -10.22 13.12
N ARG A 20 -0.78 -9.16 12.39
CA ARG A 20 0.28 -9.22 11.38
C ARG A 20 1.35 -8.16 11.57
N THR A 21 2.55 -8.45 11.06
CA THR A 21 3.55 -7.42 10.81
C THR A 21 3.53 -7.10 9.33
N THR A 22 3.26 -5.86 8.99
CA THR A 22 3.16 -5.38 7.61
C THR A 22 4.47 -4.74 7.19
N VAL A 23 5.09 -5.29 6.16
CA VAL A 23 6.32 -4.81 5.52
C VAL A 23 5.91 -4.00 4.30
N PHE A 24 6.19 -2.70 4.32
CA PHE A 24 5.78 -1.79 3.27
C PHE A 24 6.93 -1.52 2.29
N LEU A 25 6.79 -1.98 1.04
CA LEU A 25 7.76 -1.84 -0.03
C LEU A 25 7.52 -0.58 -0.85
N LYS A 26 8.61 0.03 -1.35
CA LYS A 26 8.56 1.17 -2.28
C LYS A 26 8.31 0.74 -3.73
N GLY A 27 7.89 1.70 -4.54
CA GLY A 27 7.46 1.54 -5.92
C GLY A 27 5.97 1.24 -6.01
N CYS A 28 5.22 2.04 -6.78
CA CYS A 28 3.85 1.75 -7.17
C CYS A 28 3.67 2.15 -8.64
N PRO A 29 3.04 1.31 -9.48
CA PRO A 29 2.78 1.67 -10.87
C PRO A 29 1.54 2.58 -11.02
N LEU A 30 0.81 2.82 -9.94
CA LEU A 30 -0.36 3.70 -9.89
C LEU A 30 -0.01 5.04 -9.25
N ASN A 31 -0.72 6.09 -9.67
CA ASN A 31 -0.72 7.43 -9.08
C ASN A 31 -2.14 7.77 -8.58
N CYS A 32 -2.68 6.95 -7.68
CA CYS A 32 -4.02 7.19 -7.12
C CYS A 32 -4.11 8.58 -6.49
N ARG A 33 -5.12 9.37 -6.86
CA ARG A 33 -5.32 10.72 -6.28
C ARG A 33 -5.39 10.69 -4.75
N TRP A 34 -6.05 9.68 -4.19
CA TRP A 34 -6.22 9.47 -2.74
C TRP A 34 -5.14 8.59 -2.08
N CYS A 35 -3.96 8.43 -2.69
CA CYS A 35 -2.94 7.49 -2.20
C CYS A 35 -2.65 7.70 -0.70
N CYS A 36 -2.79 6.64 0.12
CA CYS A 36 -2.53 6.75 1.55
C CYS A 36 -1.02 6.83 1.89
N ASN A 37 -0.19 6.43 0.94
CA ASN A 37 1.26 6.36 1.06
C ASN A 37 1.90 6.98 -0.19
N PRO A 38 1.76 8.30 -0.44
CA PRO A 38 2.39 8.94 -1.61
C PRO A 38 3.92 8.72 -1.64
N GLU A 39 4.53 8.58 -0.46
CA GLU A 39 5.95 8.25 -0.28
C GLU A 39 6.32 6.83 -0.72
N SER A 40 5.37 5.99 -1.16
CA SER A 40 5.66 4.65 -1.69
C SER A 40 5.67 4.60 -3.21
N ILE A 41 5.25 5.66 -3.92
CA ILE A 41 5.09 5.65 -5.38
C ILE A 41 6.44 5.48 -6.08
N ASN A 42 7.44 6.29 -5.71
CA ASN A 42 8.78 6.16 -6.26
C ASN A 42 9.45 4.88 -5.73
N LEU A 43 10.21 4.19 -6.58
CA LEU A 43 11.00 3.02 -6.17
C LEU A 43 12.17 3.37 -5.24
N LEU A 44 12.69 4.59 -5.38
CA LEU A 44 13.86 5.07 -4.64
C LEU A 44 13.47 5.68 -3.29
N PRO A 45 14.39 5.69 -2.30
CA PRO A 45 14.20 6.44 -1.07
C PRO A 45 13.85 7.91 -1.31
N GLU A 46 12.96 8.47 -0.48
CA GLU A 46 12.51 9.86 -0.60
C GLU A 46 12.67 10.60 0.72
N LEU A 47 13.02 11.89 0.63
CA LEU A 47 13.06 12.78 1.77
C LEU A 47 11.65 13.27 2.12
N MET A 48 11.33 13.21 3.40
CA MET A 48 10.15 13.81 4.02
C MET A 48 10.60 14.98 4.88
N PHE A 49 9.78 16.02 4.97
CA PHE A 49 10.01 17.18 5.80
C PHE A 49 8.76 17.59 6.57
N ASN A 50 8.75 17.38 7.89
CA ASN A 50 7.72 17.91 8.77
C ASN A 50 8.09 19.34 9.23
N PRO A 51 7.41 20.39 8.73
CA PRO A 51 7.72 21.77 9.10
C PRO A 51 7.46 22.08 10.57
N GLU A 52 6.56 21.36 11.23
CA GLU A 52 6.17 21.61 12.64
C GLU A 52 7.30 21.27 13.62
N LEU A 53 8.17 20.33 13.26
CA LEU A 53 9.31 19.93 14.07
C LEU A 53 10.57 20.78 13.79
N CYS A 54 10.57 21.60 12.73
CA CYS A 54 11.78 22.26 12.28
C CYS A 54 12.19 23.45 13.17
N ILE A 55 13.34 23.35 13.83
CA ILE A 55 13.91 24.42 14.67
C ILE A 55 14.70 25.50 13.89
N GLY A 56 14.82 25.37 12.56
CA GLY A 56 15.46 26.39 11.71
C GLY A 56 16.99 26.52 11.86
N CYS A 57 17.68 25.48 12.31
CA CYS A 57 19.13 25.50 12.58
C CYS A 57 20.04 25.61 11.34
N GLY A 58 19.54 25.31 10.13
CA GLY A 58 20.30 25.46 8.89
C GLY A 58 21.29 24.33 8.54
N PHE A 59 21.64 23.43 9.47
CA PHE A 59 22.61 22.34 9.21
C PHE A 59 22.31 21.47 7.98
N CYS A 60 21.03 21.30 7.66
CA CYS A 60 20.60 20.56 6.46
C CYS A 60 21.08 21.20 5.14
N VAL A 61 21.29 22.51 5.11
CA VAL A 61 21.78 23.25 3.93
C VAL A 61 23.27 22.99 3.73
N GLU A 62 24.05 23.02 4.81
CA GLU A 62 25.51 22.83 4.78
C GLU A 62 25.92 21.48 4.18
N VAL A 63 25.14 20.43 4.44
CA VAL A 63 25.43 19.06 3.97
C VAL A 63 24.77 18.72 2.62
N CYS A 64 24.01 19.64 2.02
CA CYS A 64 23.27 19.37 0.80
C CYS A 64 24.10 19.67 -0.45
N GLU A 65 24.82 18.66 -0.95
CA GLU A 65 25.72 18.78 -2.10
C GLU A 65 25.04 19.25 -3.39
N VAL A 66 23.76 18.93 -3.58
CA VAL A 66 22.98 19.31 -4.76
C VAL A 66 22.24 20.63 -4.60
N GLY A 67 22.40 21.31 -3.46
CA GLY A 67 21.75 22.59 -3.16
C GLY A 67 20.22 22.53 -3.12
N ALA A 68 19.65 21.36 -2.81
CA ALA A 68 18.21 21.17 -2.71
C ALA A 68 17.63 21.60 -1.36
N SER A 69 18.39 21.57 -0.27
CA SER A 69 17.87 21.91 1.07
C SER A 69 17.83 23.42 1.29
N SER A 70 16.80 23.87 2.01
CA SER A 70 16.69 25.21 2.59
C SER A 70 16.43 25.12 4.11
N ILE A 71 16.55 26.24 4.83
CA ILE A 71 16.44 26.27 6.31
C ILE A 71 15.12 25.67 6.81
N LYS A 72 14.01 25.92 6.10
CA LYS A 72 12.67 25.40 6.43
C LYS A 72 12.02 24.69 5.24
N GLY A 73 12.80 23.92 4.49
CA GLY A 73 12.26 23.17 3.37
C GLY A 73 13.31 22.49 2.51
N PHE A 74 12.88 22.08 1.33
CA PHE A 74 13.75 21.60 0.27
C PHE A 74 13.04 21.69 -1.08
N ASP A 75 13.83 21.81 -2.15
CA ASP A 75 13.37 21.68 -3.52
C ASP A 75 13.39 20.21 -3.94
N ARG A 76 12.20 19.64 -4.11
CA ARG A 76 12.02 18.24 -4.52
C ARG A 76 12.61 17.96 -5.90
N SER A 77 12.57 18.92 -6.84
CA SER A 77 13.07 18.71 -8.21
C SER A 77 14.59 18.51 -8.27
N ARG A 78 15.31 18.98 -7.24
CA ARG A 78 16.76 18.86 -7.11
C ARG A 78 17.20 17.79 -6.11
N CYS A 79 16.30 17.33 -5.25
CA CYS A 79 16.65 16.40 -4.17
C CYS A 79 16.91 14.99 -4.72
N THR A 80 18.04 14.41 -4.36
CA THR A 80 18.41 13.04 -4.74
C THR A 80 17.94 11.96 -3.76
N GLY A 81 17.31 12.36 -2.64
CA GLY A 81 16.91 11.43 -1.58
C GLY A 81 18.07 10.81 -0.79
N CYS A 82 19.28 11.36 -0.88
CA CYS A 82 20.49 10.76 -0.28
C CYS A 82 20.50 10.70 1.26
N GLY A 83 19.62 11.43 1.94
CA GLY A 83 19.45 11.36 3.39
C GLY A 83 20.45 12.13 4.25
N LYS A 84 21.56 12.65 3.69
CA LYS A 84 22.58 13.40 4.46
C LYS A 84 21.99 14.54 5.32
N CYS A 85 20.96 15.23 4.80
CA CYS A 85 20.27 16.28 5.54
C CYS A 85 19.35 15.77 6.66
N ALA A 86 18.81 14.56 6.53
CA ALA A 86 18.06 13.88 7.58
C ALA A 86 18.99 13.39 8.70
N ASP A 87 20.17 12.85 8.35
CA ASP A 87 21.17 12.38 9.34
C ASP A 87 21.68 13.51 10.25
N ARG A 88 21.59 14.76 9.79
CA ARG A 88 21.94 15.97 10.56
C ARG A 88 20.74 16.70 11.17
N CYS A 89 19.54 16.14 11.08
CA CYS A 89 18.33 16.77 11.59
C CYS A 89 18.04 16.33 13.03
N TYR A 90 18.61 17.04 14.01
CA TYR A 90 18.41 16.74 15.44
C TYR A 90 16.95 16.81 15.90
N ALA A 91 16.13 17.64 15.25
CA ALA A 91 14.71 17.76 15.57
C ALA A 91 13.84 16.69 14.88
N GLU A 92 14.45 15.79 14.09
CA GLU A 92 13.77 14.76 13.31
C GLU A 92 12.73 15.29 12.31
N ALA A 93 12.80 16.59 12.01
CA ALA A 93 11.95 17.26 11.04
C ALA A 93 12.20 16.77 9.60
N LYS A 94 13.41 16.30 9.28
CA LYS A 94 13.76 15.68 7.99
C LYS A 94 14.07 14.21 8.21
N TYR A 95 13.41 13.33 7.46
CA TYR A 95 13.63 11.89 7.53
C TYR A 95 13.45 11.23 6.16
N VAL A 96 14.10 10.09 5.93
CA VAL A 96 14.00 9.36 4.66
C VAL A 96 13.02 8.22 4.77
N LYS A 97 12.08 8.13 3.82
CA LYS A 97 11.20 6.99 3.61
C LYS A 97 11.75 6.10 2.50
N GLY A 98 12.11 4.87 2.87
CA GLY A 98 12.79 3.90 2.02
C GLY A 98 14.20 3.58 2.52
N ARG A 99 14.46 2.30 2.77
CA ARG A 99 15.77 1.77 3.14
C ARG A 99 15.99 0.46 2.39
N TYR A 100 17.20 0.29 1.85
CA TYR A 100 17.57 -0.96 1.21
C TYR A 100 17.86 -2.01 2.28
N MET A 101 17.09 -3.09 2.27
CA MET A 101 17.19 -4.21 3.20
C MET A 101 17.50 -5.50 2.43
N GLU A 102 18.30 -6.39 3.01
CA GLU A 102 18.40 -7.76 2.53
C GLU A 102 17.19 -8.57 3.04
N PRO A 103 16.82 -9.67 2.36
CA PRO A 103 15.69 -10.50 2.78
C PRO A 103 15.75 -11.01 4.22
N LYS A 104 16.97 -11.36 4.67
CA LYS A 104 17.24 -11.77 6.05
C LYS A 104 16.96 -10.66 7.07
N ASP A 105 17.20 -9.40 6.71
CA ASP A 105 16.99 -8.26 7.62
C ASP A 105 15.49 -8.09 7.86
N VAL A 106 14.66 -8.29 6.84
CA VAL A 106 13.20 -8.30 6.98
C VAL A 106 12.75 -9.48 7.82
N LEU A 107 13.27 -10.68 7.54
CA LEU A 107 12.95 -11.89 8.32
C LEU A 107 13.22 -11.69 9.81
N GLU A 108 14.38 -11.14 10.17
CA GLU A 108 14.75 -10.86 11.57
C GLU A 108 13.77 -9.91 12.26
N LYS A 109 13.23 -8.92 11.54
CA LYS A 109 12.23 -8.00 12.11
C LYS A 109 10.90 -8.69 12.32
N VAL A 110 10.39 -9.42 11.32
CA VAL A 110 9.08 -10.08 11.41
C VAL A 110 9.07 -11.23 12.41
N LEU A 111 10.22 -11.88 12.66
CA LEU A 111 10.32 -12.96 13.65
C LEU A 111 10.11 -12.48 15.10
N LYS A 112 10.21 -11.17 15.37
CA LYS A 112 10.01 -10.61 16.71
C LYS A 112 8.56 -10.75 17.22
N ASP A 113 7.60 -10.98 16.33
CA ASP A 113 6.18 -11.03 16.66
C ASP A 113 5.55 -12.43 16.54
N VAL A 114 6.37 -13.48 16.37
CA VAL A 114 5.92 -14.86 16.16
C VAL A 114 4.96 -15.35 17.25
N SER A 115 5.16 -14.95 18.50
CA SER A 115 4.25 -15.31 19.60
C SER A 115 2.83 -14.79 19.38
N PHE A 116 2.67 -13.63 18.74
CA PHE A 116 1.36 -13.05 18.44
C PHE A 116 0.70 -13.74 17.25
N TYR A 117 1.49 -14.05 16.22
CA TYR A 117 1.00 -14.77 15.04
C TYR A 117 0.38 -16.11 15.44
N LYS A 118 1.09 -16.89 16.28
CA LYS A 118 0.63 -18.21 16.75
C LYS A 118 -0.69 -18.15 17.53
N ARG A 119 -0.93 -17.08 18.30
CA ARG A 119 -2.16 -16.91 19.10
C ARG A 119 -3.38 -16.48 18.28
N THR A 120 -3.15 -15.84 17.13
CA THR A 120 -4.20 -15.16 16.37
C THR A 120 -4.38 -15.71 14.96
N ASN A 121 -3.64 -16.77 14.62
CA ASN A 121 -3.51 -17.28 13.25
C ASN A 121 -3.07 -16.16 12.27
N GLY A 122 -2.15 -15.33 12.77
CA GLY A 122 -1.59 -14.17 12.08
C GLY A 122 -0.35 -14.48 11.25
N GLY A 123 0.46 -13.46 10.97
CA GLY A 123 1.67 -13.65 10.17
C GLY A 123 2.29 -12.36 9.64
N VAL A 124 2.78 -12.39 8.41
CA VAL A 124 3.45 -11.25 7.77
C VAL A 124 2.64 -10.80 6.56
N THR A 125 2.45 -9.50 6.39
CA THR A 125 1.84 -8.93 5.18
C THR A 125 2.89 -8.13 4.42
N PHE A 126 2.95 -8.28 3.10
CA PHE A 126 3.73 -7.42 2.23
C PHE A 126 2.77 -6.44 1.55
N SER A 127 2.98 -5.15 1.76
CA SER A 127 2.15 -4.04 1.27
C SER A 127 3.06 -2.87 0.85
N GLY A 128 2.56 -1.64 0.79
CA GLY A 128 3.34 -0.44 0.52
C GLY A 128 2.84 0.32 -0.69
N GLY A 129 3.65 0.32 -1.74
CA GLY A 129 3.19 0.60 -3.10
C GLY A 129 2.64 -0.69 -3.71
N GLU A 130 3.43 -1.31 -4.58
CA GLU A 130 3.16 -2.60 -5.21
C GLU A 130 4.32 -3.56 -4.93
N PRO A 131 4.18 -4.47 -3.95
CA PRO A 131 5.24 -5.41 -3.58
C PRO A 131 5.78 -6.22 -4.76
N LEU A 132 4.93 -6.57 -5.72
CA LEU A 132 5.33 -7.37 -6.88
C LEU A 132 6.21 -6.60 -7.88
N LEU A 133 6.43 -5.29 -7.73
CA LEU A 133 7.46 -4.58 -8.49
C LEU A 133 8.88 -4.98 -8.06
N GLN A 134 9.05 -5.48 -6.84
CA GLN A 134 10.32 -5.96 -6.30
C GLN A 134 10.32 -7.49 -6.20
N ILE A 135 9.83 -8.17 -7.25
CA ILE A 135 9.47 -9.59 -7.22
C ILE A 135 10.59 -10.52 -6.74
N ASP A 136 11.84 -10.28 -7.18
CA ASP A 136 12.94 -11.17 -6.80
C ASP A 136 13.32 -11.04 -5.32
N PHE A 137 13.23 -9.83 -4.76
CA PHE A 137 13.39 -9.60 -3.32
C PHE A 137 12.23 -10.20 -2.54
N LEU A 138 10.99 -9.97 -2.99
CA LEU A 138 9.78 -10.46 -2.35
C LEU A 138 9.74 -11.99 -2.29
N GLU A 139 10.07 -12.67 -3.39
CA GLU A 139 10.13 -14.13 -3.46
C GLU A 139 11.13 -14.71 -2.46
N GLU A 140 12.33 -14.11 -2.34
CA GLU A 140 13.33 -14.57 -1.37
C GLU A 140 12.84 -14.41 0.08
N VAL A 141 12.20 -13.30 0.42
CA VAL A 141 11.62 -13.12 1.77
C VAL A 141 10.48 -14.11 2.02
N LEU A 142 9.63 -14.39 1.03
CA LEU A 142 8.54 -15.36 1.15
C LEU A 142 9.07 -16.77 1.38
N ASN A 143 10.11 -17.19 0.64
CA ASN A 143 10.79 -18.46 0.86
C ASN A 143 11.34 -18.56 2.28
N LEU A 144 12.02 -17.52 2.76
CA LEU A 144 12.50 -17.45 4.14
C LEU A 144 11.36 -17.55 5.16
N CYS A 145 10.24 -16.86 4.94
CA CYS A 145 9.03 -16.95 5.77
C CYS A 145 8.50 -18.39 5.83
N GLN A 146 8.47 -19.08 4.68
CA GLN A 146 8.03 -20.47 4.57
C GLN A 146 8.92 -21.42 5.39
N THR A 147 10.25 -21.27 5.35
CA THR A 147 11.18 -22.07 6.18
C THR A 147 10.94 -21.91 7.69
N LYS A 148 10.31 -20.81 8.10
CA LYS A 148 9.95 -20.50 9.49
C LYS A 148 8.48 -20.78 9.81
N ASN A 149 7.74 -21.38 8.88
CA ASN A 149 6.31 -21.67 9.00
C ASN A 149 5.47 -20.41 9.31
N LEU A 150 5.83 -19.26 8.71
CA LEU A 150 5.06 -18.03 8.84
C LEU A 150 3.99 -17.97 7.75
N SER A 151 2.75 -17.65 8.13
CA SER A 151 1.70 -17.31 7.16
C SER A 151 2.03 -15.97 6.50
N SER A 152 1.95 -15.92 5.16
CA SER A 152 2.21 -14.71 4.39
C SER A 152 0.96 -14.20 3.69
N ALA A 153 0.77 -12.89 3.69
CA ALA A 153 -0.27 -12.18 2.97
C ALA A 153 0.37 -11.14 2.04
N ILE A 154 -0.31 -10.81 0.94
CA ILE A 154 0.11 -9.75 0.04
C ILE A 154 -1.04 -8.81 -0.21
N GLU A 155 -0.80 -7.51 -0.05
CA GLU A 155 -1.62 -6.43 -0.58
C GLU A 155 -1.05 -5.96 -1.91
N THR A 156 -1.88 -5.94 -2.95
CA THR A 156 -1.44 -5.65 -4.32
C THR A 156 -2.48 -4.82 -5.05
N CYS A 157 -2.01 -3.89 -5.88
CA CYS A 157 -2.84 -3.18 -6.85
C CYS A 157 -3.07 -3.97 -8.14
N GLY A 158 -2.39 -5.12 -8.31
CA GLY A 158 -2.60 -6.02 -9.43
C GLY A 158 -1.98 -5.58 -10.75
N TYR A 159 -1.42 -4.37 -10.85
CA TYR A 159 -0.87 -3.83 -12.10
C TYR A 159 0.59 -4.23 -12.31
N VAL A 160 0.84 -5.53 -12.50
CA VAL A 160 2.17 -6.10 -12.77
C VAL A 160 2.09 -7.16 -13.88
N PRO A 161 3.22 -7.56 -14.50
CA PRO A 161 3.22 -8.72 -15.40
C PRO A 161 2.73 -9.99 -14.68
N TRP A 162 1.85 -10.76 -15.31
CA TRP A 162 1.28 -11.99 -14.73
C TRP A 162 2.33 -12.97 -14.18
N LYS A 163 3.48 -13.09 -14.86
CA LYS A 163 4.61 -13.94 -14.41
C LYS A 163 5.04 -13.67 -12.96
N ASN A 164 4.82 -12.46 -12.44
CA ASN A 164 5.15 -12.12 -11.06
C ASN A 164 4.21 -12.84 -10.08
N PHE A 165 2.92 -12.98 -10.41
CA PHE A 165 1.98 -13.77 -9.62
C PHE A 165 2.29 -15.27 -9.70
N GLU A 166 2.57 -15.80 -10.90
CA GLU A 166 2.89 -17.22 -11.09
C GLU A 166 4.06 -17.68 -10.21
N ARG A 167 5.09 -16.83 -10.09
CA ARG A 167 6.27 -17.12 -9.28
C ARG A 167 5.95 -17.34 -7.81
N ILE A 168 5.02 -16.57 -7.23
CA ILE A 168 4.87 -16.48 -5.77
C ILE A 168 3.52 -16.97 -5.23
N ALA A 169 2.52 -17.23 -6.10
CA ALA A 169 1.16 -17.59 -5.65
C ALA A 169 1.13 -18.79 -4.70
N HIS A 170 2.01 -19.77 -4.89
CA HIS A 170 2.09 -20.96 -4.05
C HIS A 170 2.67 -20.70 -2.63
N LEU A 171 3.42 -19.60 -2.46
CA LEU A 171 4.03 -19.20 -1.20
C LEU A 171 3.09 -18.34 -0.33
N VAL A 172 2.01 -17.82 -0.91
CA VAL A 172 1.14 -16.83 -0.27
C VAL A 172 -0.13 -17.48 0.24
N GLU A 173 -0.48 -17.19 1.48
CA GLU A 173 -1.69 -17.73 2.12
C GLU A 173 -2.94 -16.95 1.74
N VAL A 174 -2.83 -15.62 1.64
CA VAL A 174 -3.94 -14.75 1.26
C VAL A 174 -3.47 -13.57 0.42
N PHE A 175 -4.15 -13.34 -0.69
CA PHE A 175 -4.06 -12.11 -1.46
C PHE A 175 -5.18 -11.17 -1.06
N LEU A 176 -4.81 -9.94 -0.75
CA LEU A 176 -5.66 -8.79 -0.55
C LEU A 176 -5.52 -7.94 -1.81
N PHE A 177 -6.47 -8.10 -2.74
CA PHE A 177 -6.32 -7.62 -4.11
C PHE A 177 -7.19 -6.39 -4.34
N ASP A 178 -6.57 -5.25 -4.63
CA ASP A 178 -7.30 -3.99 -4.82
C ASP A 178 -8.02 -3.96 -6.18
N ILE A 179 -9.34 -3.79 -6.15
CA ILE A 179 -10.14 -3.38 -7.32
C ILE A 179 -10.69 -1.98 -7.03
N LYS A 180 -10.15 -0.97 -7.73
CA LYS A 180 -10.50 0.43 -7.51
C LYS A 180 -11.70 0.87 -8.36
N SER A 181 -11.81 0.36 -9.59
CA SER A 181 -12.93 0.60 -10.51
C SER A 181 -12.94 -0.49 -11.58
N THR A 182 -14.13 -0.86 -12.06
CA THR A 182 -14.31 -1.71 -13.25
C THR A 182 -14.46 -0.89 -14.54
N ASN A 183 -14.57 0.43 -14.42
CA ASN A 183 -14.60 1.37 -15.54
C ASN A 183 -13.18 1.84 -15.88
N ASN A 184 -12.70 1.50 -17.08
CA ASN A 184 -11.34 1.77 -17.54
C ASN A 184 -11.04 3.27 -17.67
N ILE A 185 -11.98 4.06 -18.20
CA ILE A 185 -11.83 5.52 -18.37
C ILE A 185 -11.66 6.17 -17.00
N LYS A 186 -12.57 5.85 -16.08
CA LYS A 186 -12.52 6.35 -14.69
C LYS A 186 -11.24 5.91 -13.98
N HIS A 187 -10.79 4.68 -14.20
CA HIS A 187 -9.57 4.16 -13.57
C HIS A 187 -8.32 4.90 -14.07
N ILE A 188 -8.19 5.16 -15.38
CA ILE A 188 -7.10 5.95 -15.97
C ILE A 188 -7.07 7.35 -15.37
N GLU A 189 -8.22 8.02 -15.34
CA GLU A 189 -8.33 9.40 -14.86
C GLU A 189 -7.83 9.57 -13.41
N TYR A 190 -8.14 8.60 -12.54
CA TYR A 190 -7.89 8.71 -11.10
C TYR A 190 -6.63 8.01 -10.61
N THR A 191 -6.07 7.09 -11.39
CA THR A 191 -4.91 6.28 -10.98
C THR A 191 -3.74 6.31 -11.98
N GLY A 192 -3.95 6.88 -13.17
CA GLY A 192 -2.95 6.97 -14.23
C GLY A 192 -2.80 5.73 -15.12
N VAL A 193 -3.51 4.62 -14.83
CA VAL A 193 -3.44 3.38 -15.62
C VAL A 193 -4.82 2.77 -15.84
N GLY A 194 -4.96 1.87 -16.81
CA GLY A 194 -6.20 1.12 -17.05
C GLY A 194 -6.43 -0.03 -16.07
N CYS A 195 -7.70 -0.39 -15.83
CA CYS A 195 -8.09 -1.49 -14.94
C CYS A 195 -8.05 -2.87 -15.62
N GLU A 196 -7.93 -2.94 -16.95
CA GLU A 196 -8.03 -4.18 -17.73
C GLU A 196 -7.03 -5.25 -17.26
N ARG A 197 -5.74 -4.89 -17.16
CA ARG A 197 -4.68 -5.80 -16.66
C ARG A 197 -4.94 -6.23 -15.21
N ILE A 198 -5.42 -5.31 -14.38
CA ILE A 198 -5.69 -5.57 -12.95
C ILE A 198 -6.78 -6.63 -12.82
N MET A 199 -7.86 -6.45 -13.57
CA MET A 199 -8.99 -7.37 -13.62
C MET A 199 -8.59 -8.73 -14.21
N GLU A 200 -7.81 -8.75 -15.30
CA GLU A 200 -7.28 -9.97 -15.90
C GLU A 200 -6.40 -10.74 -14.90
N ASN A 201 -5.46 -10.06 -14.24
CA ASN A 201 -4.60 -10.67 -13.23
C ASN A 201 -5.41 -11.19 -12.04
N CYS A 202 -6.43 -10.45 -11.59
CA CYS A 202 -7.31 -10.89 -10.52
C CYS A 202 -8.03 -12.20 -10.90
N GLU A 203 -8.65 -12.25 -12.09
CA GLU A 203 -9.34 -13.44 -12.60
C GLU A 203 -8.40 -14.64 -12.76
N ARG A 204 -7.17 -14.43 -13.22
CA ARG A 204 -6.19 -15.51 -13.34
C ARG A 204 -5.72 -15.99 -11.97
N LEU A 205 -5.55 -15.07 -11.01
CA LEU A 205 -5.08 -15.37 -9.67
C LEU A 205 -6.11 -16.18 -8.87
N THR A 206 -7.41 -15.99 -9.08
CA THR A 206 -8.44 -16.81 -8.40
C THR A 206 -8.31 -18.31 -8.71
N LYS A 207 -7.68 -18.69 -9.83
CA LYS A 207 -7.50 -20.09 -10.25
C LYS A 207 -6.36 -20.79 -9.50
N ILE A 208 -5.40 -20.04 -8.95
CA ILE A 208 -4.17 -20.60 -8.35
C ILE A 208 -3.91 -20.14 -6.91
N ALA A 209 -4.50 -19.02 -6.48
CA ALA A 209 -4.35 -18.54 -5.12
C ALA A 209 -5.13 -19.41 -4.13
N LYS A 210 -4.54 -19.70 -2.97
CA LYS A 210 -5.22 -20.41 -1.87
C LYS A 210 -6.44 -19.64 -1.36
N ARG A 211 -6.28 -18.33 -1.22
CA ARG A 211 -7.34 -17.39 -0.83
C ARG A 211 -7.10 -16.04 -1.46
N LEU A 212 -8.16 -15.45 -2.01
CA LEU A 212 -8.18 -14.09 -2.54
C LEU A 212 -9.37 -13.34 -1.93
N VAL A 213 -9.11 -12.15 -1.43
CA VAL A 213 -10.11 -11.19 -0.95
C VAL A 213 -9.96 -9.94 -1.79
N ILE A 214 -11.04 -9.50 -2.43
CA ILE A 214 -11.03 -8.22 -3.14
C ILE A 214 -11.15 -7.11 -2.10
N ARG A 215 -10.30 -6.08 -2.20
CA ARG A 215 -10.38 -4.86 -1.41
C ARG A 215 -10.74 -3.69 -2.30
N VAL A 216 -11.62 -2.82 -1.81
CA VAL A 216 -12.15 -1.70 -2.58
C VAL A 216 -12.06 -0.44 -1.73
N PRO A 217 -11.08 0.46 -1.95
CA PRO A 217 -11.15 1.79 -1.35
C PRO A 217 -12.34 2.55 -1.95
N VAL A 218 -13.28 2.97 -1.11
CA VAL A 218 -14.51 3.66 -1.53
C VAL A 218 -14.34 5.16 -1.36
N ILE A 219 -14.27 5.86 -2.48
CA ILE A 219 -13.88 7.27 -2.56
C ILE A 219 -15.06 8.09 -3.12
N PRO A 220 -15.59 9.07 -2.37
CA PRO A 220 -16.60 9.99 -2.87
C PRO A 220 -16.17 10.69 -4.16
N GLY A 221 -17.08 10.77 -5.14
CA GLY A 221 -16.82 11.34 -6.47
C GLY A 221 -16.06 10.41 -7.44
N PHE A 222 -15.54 9.27 -6.97
CA PHE A 222 -14.89 8.27 -7.81
C PHE A 222 -15.72 6.99 -7.90
N ASN A 223 -15.72 6.11 -6.91
CA ASN A 223 -16.40 4.79 -7.00
C ASN A 223 -17.46 4.59 -5.90
N TYR A 224 -18.01 5.70 -5.42
CA TYR A 224 -19.05 5.72 -4.40
C TYR A 224 -20.43 6.00 -5.04
N SER A 225 -20.95 4.99 -5.74
CA SER A 225 -22.32 4.98 -6.26
C SER A 225 -22.89 3.57 -6.24
N LEU A 226 -24.22 3.44 -6.31
CA LEU A 226 -24.86 2.12 -6.31
C LEU A 226 -24.40 1.28 -7.52
N ASP A 227 -24.27 1.91 -8.69
CA ASP A 227 -23.77 1.23 -9.88
C ASP A 227 -22.31 0.80 -9.70
N ASP A 228 -21.40 1.70 -9.29
CA ASP A 228 -19.97 1.36 -9.12
C ASP A 228 -19.77 0.17 -8.16
N ILE A 229 -20.44 0.20 -7.00
CA ILE A 229 -20.37 -0.87 -5.99
C ILE A 229 -20.97 -2.17 -6.56
N THR A 230 -22.11 -2.08 -7.25
CA THR A 230 -22.75 -3.24 -7.88
C THR A 230 -21.84 -3.88 -8.92
N GLN A 231 -21.22 -3.09 -9.82
CA GLN A 231 -20.34 -3.62 -10.85
C GLN A 231 -19.13 -4.35 -10.28
N ILE A 232 -18.57 -3.86 -9.17
CA ILE A 232 -17.46 -4.54 -8.48
C ILE A 232 -17.92 -5.87 -7.87
N ILE A 233 -19.10 -5.91 -7.24
CA ILE A 233 -19.69 -7.14 -6.71
C ILE A 233 -19.95 -8.14 -7.85
N ARG A 234 -20.56 -7.72 -8.95
CA ARG A 234 -20.81 -8.59 -10.12
C ARG A 234 -19.51 -9.10 -10.74
N PHE A 235 -18.46 -8.28 -10.77
CA PHE A 235 -17.13 -8.73 -11.18
C PHE A 235 -16.60 -9.83 -10.24
N ALA A 236 -16.66 -9.63 -8.92
CA ALA A 236 -16.23 -10.61 -7.93
C ALA A 236 -16.98 -11.95 -8.08
N GLU A 237 -18.30 -11.89 -8.26
CA GLU A 237 -19.15 -13.06 -8.51
C GLU A 237 -18.73 -13.80 -9.78
N LYS A 238 -18.55 -13.08 -10.89
CA LYS A 238 -18.15 -13.64 -12.19
C LYS A 238 -16.85 -14.44 -12.10
N ILE A 239 -15.87 -13.96 -11.35
CA ILE A 239 -14.55 -14.60 -11.25
C ILE A 239 -14.43 -15.59 -10.08
N GLY A 240 -15.52 -15.83 -9.34
CA GLY A 240 -15.59 -16.82 -8.26
C GLY A 240 -14.94 -16.40 -6.95
N VAL A 241 -14.70 -15.09 -6.73
CA VAL A 241 -14.27 -14.58 -5.41
C VAL A 241 -15.43 -14.73 -4.42
N ARG A 242 -15.11 -14.90 -3.14
CA ARG A 242 -16.13 -15.11 -2.08
C ARG A 242 -16.22 -13.99 -1.05
N GLU A 243 -15.25 -13.08 -1.02
CA GLU A 243 -15.17 -12.02 -0.02
C GLU A 243 -14.70 -10.71 -0.66
N VAL A 244 -15.44 -9.63 -0.40
CA VAL A 244 -15.13 -8.26 -0.83
C VAL A 244 -15.16 -7.36 0.40
N ASN A 245 -14.06 -6.64 0.63
CA ASN A 245 -13.94 -5.66 1.71
C ASN A 245 -13.96 -4.25 1.11
N PHE A 246 -15.01 -3.49 1.41
CA PHE A 246 -15.08 -2.07 1.08
C PHE A 246 -14.45 -1.24 2.20
N LEU A 247 -13.51 -0.37 1.85
CA LEU A 247 -12.73 0.44 2.78
C LEU A 247 -13.17 1.90 2.63
N PRO A 248 -13.97 2.45 3.56
CA PRO A 248 -14.38 3.84 3.52
C PRO A 248 -13.17 4.79 3.51
N TYR A 249 -13.22 5.79 2.64
CA TYR A 249 -12.17 6.81 2.55
C TYR A 249 -11.96 7.55 3.87
N HIS A 250 -10.70 7.89 4.16
CA HIS A 250 -10.27 8.72 5.27
C HIS A 250 -9.16 9.70 4.84
N ARG A 251 -8.93 10.77 5.60
CA ARG A 251 -7.93 11.82 5.29
C ARG A 251 -6.55 11.63 5.92
N PHE A 252 -6.24 10.44 6.46
CA PHE A 252 -4.99 10.21 7.23
C PHE A 252 -3.69 10.47 6.47
N ALA A 253 -3.72 10.56 5.14
CA ALA A 253 -2.53 10.79 4.33
C ALA A 253 -2.21 12.27 4.07
N GLU A 254 -3.12 13.19 4.41
CA GLU A 254 -2.98 14.63 4.08
C GLU A 254 -1.67 15.23 4.57
N SER A 255 -1.26 14.92 5.81
CA SER A 255 0.02 15.37 6.36
C SER A 255 1.22 14.86 5.57
N LYS A 256 1.16 13.63 5.02
CA LYS A 256 2.25 13.06 4.23
C LYS A 256 2.46 13.81 2.92
N TYR A 257 1.39 14.25 2.26
CA TYR A 257 1.51 15.09 1.06
C TYR A 257 2.19 16.42 1.41
N SER A 258 1.74 17.07 2.49
CA SER A 258 2.39 18.30 2.99
C SER A 258 3.88 18.08 3.29
N TYR A 259 4.23 16.97 3.95
CA TYR A 259 5.63 16.65 4.27
C TYR A 259 6.47 16.34 3.04
N MET A 260 5.82 15.93 1.96
CA MET A 260 6.45 15.74 0.66
C MET A 260 6.54 17.05 -0.14
N GLY A 261 5.91 18.14 0.29
CA GLY A 261 5.78 19.36 -0.52
C GLY A 261 4.87 19.15 -1.73
N LEU A 262 3.89 18.25 -1.60
CA LEU A 262 2.87 17.96 -2.60
C LEU A 262 1.52 18.51 -2.17
N GLU A 263 0.71 18.92 -3.14
CA GLU A 263 -0.68 19.28 -2.89
C GLU A 263 -1.53 18.02 -2.69
N TYR A 264 -2.41 18.05 -1.69
CA TYR A 264 -3.38 16.97 -1.49
C TYR A 264 -4.49 17.07 -2.53
N TRP A 265 -4.88 15.93 -3.11
CA TRP A 265 -5.73 15.90 -4.31
C TRP A 265 -7.08 16.61 -4.15
N ASN A 266 -7.71 16.49 -2.98
CA ASN A 266 -8.98 17.11 -2.70
C ASN A 266 -9.22 17.28 -1.18
N PRO A 267 -8.94 18.48 -0.65
CA PRO A 267 -9.16 18.80 0.77
C PRO A 267 -10.63 18.89 1.20
N SER A 268 -11.58 18.92 0.24
CA SER A 268 -13.02 19.01 0.52
C SER A 268 -13.71 17.67 0.72
N VAL A 269 -13.03 16.55 0.38
CA VAL A 269 -13.60 15.22 0.58
C VAL A 269 -13.35 14.80 2.02
N GLU A 270 -14.43 14.67 2.77
CA GLU A 270 -14.41 14.20 4.15
C GLU A 270 -14.36 12.67 4.24
N ARG A 271 -14.06 12.17 5.45
CA ARG A 271 -14.16 10.75 5.77
C ARG A 271 -15.56 10.23 5.41
N LEU A 272 -15.61 9.09 4.72
CA LEU A 272 -16.87 8.42 4.42
C LEU A 272 -17.36 7.64 5.65
N ASP A 273 -18.61 7.86 6.03
CA ASP A 273 -19.25 7.14 7.14
C ASP A 273 -19.65 5.72 6.73
N ASP A 274 -19.30 4.75 7.57
CA ASP A 274 -19.55 3.32 7.35
C ASP A 274 -21.06 3.03 7.18
N SER A 275 -21.93 3.76 7.88
CA SER A 275 -23.39 3.57 7.80
C SER A 275 -23.95 3.97 6.43
N LEU A 276 -23.45 5.05 5.85
CA LEU A 276 -23.85 5.51 4.52
C LEU A 276 -23.44 4.50 3.45
N LEU A 277 -22.23 3.95 3.56
CA LEU A 277 -21.78 2.90 2.65
C LEU A 277 -22.62 1.62 2.80
N LYS A 278 -22.99 1.27 4.03
CA LYS A 278 -23.85 0.12 4.31
C LYS A 278 -25.21 0.23 3.62
N GLU A 279 -25.83 1.40 3.58
CA GLU A 279 -27.10 1.62 2.88
C GLU A 279 -27.05 1.30 1.38
N PHE A 280 -25.89 1.45 0.74
CA PHE A 280 -25.70 1.08 -0.66
C PHE A 280 -25.50 -0.42 -0.80
N ILE A 281 -24.68 -1.02 0.05
CA ILE A 281 -24.38 -2.46 0.03
C ILE A 281 -25.63 -3.28 0.32
N ASP A 282 -26.46 -2.88 1.29
CA ASP A 282 -27.69 -3.60 1.68
C ASP A 282 -28.74 -3.63 0.56
N LYS A 283 -28.62 -2.76 -0.47
CA LYS A 283 -29.49 -2.76 -1.66
C LYS A 283 -29.05 -3.76 -2.73
N ILE A 284 -27.89 -4.40 -2.57
CA ILE A 284 -27.30 -5.27 -3.58
C ILE A 284 -27.45 -6.71 -3.12
N GLU A 285 -28.33 -7.46 -3.77
CA GLU A 285 -28.44 -8.89 -3.54
C GLU A 285 -27.20 -9.61 -4.09
N THR A 286 -26.51 -10.34 -3.22
CA THR A 286 -25.29 -11.08 -3.55
C THR A 286 -25.05 -12.24 -2.59
N PHE A 287 -24.40 -13.30 -3.09
CA PHE A 287 -23.88 -14.40 -2.27
C PHE A 287 -22.46 -14.13 -1.75
N ILE A 288 -21.82 -13.03 -2.18
CA ILE A 288 -20.50 -12.62 -1.73
C ILE A 288 -20.55 -12.19 -0.27
N LYS A 289 -19.57 -12.61 0.52
CA LYS A 289 -19.37 -12.06 1.85
C LYS A 289 -18.83 -10.63 1.73
N VAL A 290 -19.68 -9.65 2.02
CA VAL A 290 -19.29 -8.24 2.01
C VAL A 290 -18.91 -7.78 3.43
N LYS A 291 -17.81 -7.02 3.54
CA LYS A 291 -17.40 -6.33 4.76
C LYS A 291 -17.16 -4.86 4.50
N ILE A 292 -17.43 -4.05 5.52
CA ILE A 292 -17.01 -2.64 5.56
C ILE A 292 -15.86 -2.55 6.56
N GLY A 293 -14.75 -1.95 6.13
CA GLY A 293 -13.49 -1.91 6.88
C GLY A 293 -12.56 -3.09 6.58
N GLY A 294 -11.38 -3.03 7.19
CA GLY A 294 -10.35 -4.08 7.12
C GLY A 294 -10.56 -5.18 8.15
#